data_AF-A0A399XKJ5-F1
#
_entry.id   AF-A0A399XKJ5-F1
#
_cell.length_a   1.000
_cell.length_b   1.000
_cell.length_c   1.000
_cell.angle_alpha   90.00
_cell.angle_beta   90.00
_cell.angle_gamma   90.00
#
_symmetry.space_group_name_H-M   'P 1'
#
loop_
_entity.id
_entity.type
_entity.pdbx_description
1 polymer ?
#
loop_
_entity_poly.entity_id
_entity_poly.type
_entity_poly.pdbx_seq_one_letter_code
_entity_poly.pdbx_strand_id
1 'polypeptide(L)'
;MIFVDTNVLVYAHDSSDRRRHEIATAVLRDTWISRMGVLSTQVLSEFYVVATRKLRVPFTSREARAIINSYSAWKVVVVDPTSIIAATLLEEEHSFSFWDALIIESAMRGGATEILSEDFQDRRQIGGLTIRNPFK
;
A
#
# COMPACT_ATOMS: atom_id res chain seq x y z
N MET A 1 13.47 2.28 2.33
CA MET A 1 12.23 1.69 2.92
C MET A 1 11.24 1.45 1.79
N ILE A 2 10.31 0.51 1.95
CA ILE A 2 9.37 0.10 0.89
C ILE A 2 7.95 0.40 1.35
N PHE A 3 7.26 1.29 0.64
CA PHE A 3 5.85 1.54 0.86
C PHE A 3 5.01 0.49 0.15
N VAL A 4 4.03 -0.08 0.84
CA VAL A 4 3.16 -1.13 0.30
C VAL A 4 1.75 -0.60 0.14
N ASP A 5 1.21 -0.68 -1.06
CA ASP A 5 -0.15 -0.24 -1.38
C ASP A 5 -1.21 -1.30 -1.01
N THR A 6 -2.47 -0.88 -0.93
CA THR A 6 -3.62 -1.72 -0.58
C THR A 6 -3.75 -2.93 -1.50
N ASN A 7 -3.58 -2.76 -2.81
CA ASN A 7 -3.71 -3.86 -3.77
C ASN A 7 -2.75 -5.02 -3.45
N VAL A 8 -1.49 -4.73 -3.11
CA VAL A 8 -0.49 -5.76 -2.75
C VAL A 8 -0.88 -6.47 -1.45
N LEU A 9 -1.35 -5.73 -0.43
CA LEU A 9 -1.84 -6.34 0.81
C LEU A 9 -3.04 -7.24 0.55
N VAL A 10 -3.97 -6.81 -0.31
CA VAL A 10 -5.17 -7.57 -0.66
C VAL A 10 -4.80 -8.87 -1.37
N TYR A 11 -3.93 -8.83 -2.39
CA TYR A 11 -3.51 -10.06 -3.09
C TYR A 11 -2.79 -11.03 -2.18
N ALA A 12 -2.03 -10.56 -1.19
CA ALA A 12 -1.37 -11.45 -0.24
C ALA A 12 -2.35 -12.23 0.67
N HIS A 13 -3.60 -11.79 0.77
CA HIS A 13 -4.65 -12.41 1.60
C HIS A 13 -5.81 -13.00 0.80
N ASP A 14 -5.96 -12.63 -0.48
CA ASP A 14 -6.93 -13.23 -1.40
C ASP A 14 -6.27 -14.25 -2.32
N SER A 15 -6.62 -15.52 -2.14
CA SER A 15 -6.11 -16.63 -2.96
C SER A 15 -6.91 -16.86 -4.25
N SER A 16 -7.83 -15.95 -4.62
CA SER A 16 -8.65 -16.07 -5.83
C SER A 16 -7.82 -15.99 -7.12
N ASP A 17 -6.80 -15.13 -7.16
CA ASP A 17 -5.77 -15.09 -8.18
C ASP A 17 -4.47 -15.70 -7.63
N ARG A 18 -4.25 -16.98 -7.93
CA ARG A 18 -3.10 -17.72 -7.43
C ARG A 18 -1.76 -17.08 -7.78
N ARG A 19 -1.61 -16.54 -9.00
CA ARG A 19 -0.34 -15.95 -9.45
C ARG A 19 -0.05 -14.67 -8.68
N ARG A 20 -1.01 -13.76 -8.60
CA ARG A 20 -0.85 -12.50 -7.86
C ARG A 20 -0.69 -12.75 -6.37
N HIS A 21 -1.40 -13.73 -5.83
CA HIS A 21 -1.25 -14.16 -4.44
C HIS A 21 0.18 -14.62 -4.14
N GLU A 22 0.73 -15.55 -4.92
CA GLU A 22 2.10 -16.06 -4.73
C GLU A 22 3.14 -14.94 -4.81
N ILE A 23 3.01 -14.02 -5.78
CA ILE A 23 3.90 -12.85 -5.93
C ILE A 23 3.78 -11.91 -4.73
N ALA A 24 2.56 -11.53 -4.36
CA ALA A 24 2.32 -10.61 -3.24
C ALA A 24 2.82 -11.19 -1.92
N THR A 25 2.55 -12.47 -1.64
CA THR A 25 3.06 -13.16 -0.45
C THR A 25 4.60 -13.18 -0.42
N ALA A 26 5.26 -13.41 -1.56
CA ALA A 26 6.72 -13.39 -1.63
C ALA A 26 7.28 -11.99 -1.32
N VAL A 27 6.75 -10.95 -1.98
CA VAL A 27 7.22 -9.57 -1.78
C VAL A 27 6.95 -9.08 -0.35
N LEU A 28 5.79 -9.40 0.24
CA LEU A 28 5.52 -9.04 1.64
C LEU A 28 6.42 -9.80 2.61
N ARG A 29 6.74 -11.07 2.33
CA ARG A 29 7.68 -11.85 3.14
C ARG A 29 9.06 -11.19 3.17
N ASP A 30 9.58 -10.80 2.01
CA ASP A 30 10.90 -10.15 1.91
C ASP A 30 10.89 -8.77 2.61
N THR A 31 9.80 -8.02 2.46
CA THR A 31 9.59 -6.74 3.15
C THR A 31 9.51 -6.92 4.68
N TRP A 32 8.91 -8.02 5.14
CA TRP A 32 8.81 -8.34 6.56
C TRP A 32 10.15 -8.73 7.15
N ILE A 33 10.91 -9.59 6.46
CA ILE A 33 12.24 -10.05 6.88
C ILE A 33 13.21 -8.87 6.97
N SER A 34 13.20 -7.99 5.98
CA SER A 34 14.04 -6.79 5.96
C SER A 34 13.62 -5.73 6.98
N ARG A 35 12.40 -5.81 7.53
CA ARG A 35 11.80 -4.80 8.42
C ARG A 35 11.76 -3.39 7.80
N MET A 36 11.68 -3.32 6.48
CA MET A 36 11.72 -2.05 5.74
C MET A 36 10.34 -1.57 5.28
N GLY A 37 9.26 -2.28 5.66
CA GLY A 37 7.90 -1.97 5.27
C GLY A 37 7.38 -0.65 5.87
N VAL A 38 6.65 0.09 5.03
CA VAL A 38 5.94 1.32 5.39
C VAL A 38 4.52 1.23 4.84
N LEU A 39 3.56 1.72 5.64
CA LEU A 39 2.15 1.80 5.28
C LEU A 39 1.61 3.18 5.64
N SER A 40 0.38 3.47 5.24
CA SER A 40 -0.38 4.61 5.75
C SER A 40 -1.68 4.17 6.44
N THR A 41 -2.26 5.06 7.23
CA THR A 41 -3.59 4.84 7.82
C THR A 41 -4.68 4.70 6.74
N GLN A 42 -4.52 5.36 5.59
CA GLN A 42 -5.40 5.16 4.43
C GLN A 42 -5.32 3.71 3.93
N VAL A 43 -4.11 3.18 3.66
CA VAL A 43 -3.93 1.80 3.17
C VAL A 43 -4.56 0.78 4.12
N LEU A 44 -4.36 0.93 5.43
CA LEU A 44 -4.96 0.04 6.44
C LEU A 44 -6.49 0.11 6.45
N SER A 45 -7.06 1.31 6.26
CA SER A 45 -8.50 1.54 6.23
C SER A 45 -9.13 0.93 4.97
N GLU A 46 -8.50 1.15 3.81
CA GLU A 46 -8.92 0.55 2.55
C GLU A 46 -8.83 -0.97 2.60
N PHE A 47 -7.72 -1.51 3.12
CA PHE A 47 -7.56 -2.96 3.32
C PHE A 47 -8.71 -3.53 4.15
N TYR A 48 -9.08 -2.90 5.26
CA TYR A 48 -10.21 -3.36 6.08
C TYR A 48 -11.52 -3.46 5.27
N VAL A 49 -11.83 -2.42 4.49
CA VAL A 49 -13.06 -2.36 3.68
C VAL A 49 -13.03 -3.44 2.60
N VAL A 50 -11.91 -3.61 1.89
CA VAL A 50 -11.77 -4.62 0.83
C VAL A 50 -11.85 -6.02 1.43
N ALA A 51 -11.07 -6.30 2.47
CA ALA A 51 -10.98 -7.60 3.13
C ALA A 51 -12.34 -8.09 3.67
N THR A 52 -13.17 -7.18 4.19
CA THR A 52 -14.45 -7.54 4.85
C THR A 52 -15.66 -7.45 3.93
N ARG A 53 -15.54 -6.87 2.73
CA ARG A 53 -16.71 -6.61 1.85
C ARG A 53 -16.54 -7.00 0.39
N LYS A 54 -15.31 -6.97 -0.13
CA LYS A 54 -15.04 -7.09 -1.58
C LYS A 54 -14.32 -8.38 -1.97
N LEU A 55 -13.71 -9.09 -1.03
CA LEU A 55 -13.10 -10.40 -1.32
C LEU A 55 -14.17 -11.42 -1.72
N ARG A 56 -13.77 -12.41 -2.52
CA ARG A 56 -14.62 -13.55 -2.87
C ARG A 56 -15.12 -14.30 -1.63
N VAL A 57 -14.24 -14.47 -0.65
CA VAL A 57 -14.57 -14.97 0.69
C VAL A 57 -14.19 -13.88 1.69
N PRO A 58 -15.14 -13.02 2.09
CA PRO A 58 -14.85 -11.92 3.01
C PRO A 58 -14.37 -12.40 4.37
N PHE A 59 -13.39 -11.71 4.93
CA PHE A 59 -12.96 -11.91 6.30
C PHE A 59 -14.00 -11.38 7.28
N THR A 60 -14.07 -12.03 8.43
CA THR A 60 -14.73 -11.47 9.60
C THR A 60 -13.99 -10.21 10.06
N SER A 61 -14.68 -9.29 10.73
CA SER A 61 -14.03 -8.12 11.32
C SER A 61 -12.93 -8.49 12.32
N ARG A 62 -13.00 -9.68 12.95
CA ARG A 62 -11.96 -10.17 13.87
C ARG A 62 -10.68 -10.53 13.12
N GLU A 63 -10.78 -11.26 12.02
CA GLU A 63 -9.64 -11.64 11.18
C GLU A 63 -8.97 -10.39 10.58
N ALA A 64 -9.76 -9.48 10.00
CA ALA A 64 -9.24 -8.24 9.45
C ALA A 64 -8.50 -7.39 10.51
N ARG A 65 -9.04 -7.28 11.73
CA ARG A 65 -8.36 -6.60 12.85
C ARG A 65 -7.05 -7.26 13.24
N ALA A 66 -7.00 -8.59 13.28
CA ALA A 66 -5.76 -9.32 13.62
C ALA A 66 -4.66 -9.07 12.58
N ILE A 67 -5.02 -9.02 11.29
CA ILE A 67 -4.10 -8.70 10.20
C ILE A 67 -3.60 -7.25 10.30
N ILE A 68 -4.50 -6.28 10.50
CA ILE A 68 -4.13 -4.86 10.67
C ILE A 68 -3.20 -4.66 11.87
N ASN A 69 -3.50 -5.32 12.99
CA ASN A 69 -2.65 -5.28 14.18
C ASN A 69 -1.26 -5.87 13.91
N SER A 70 -1.17 -6.91 13.08
CA SER A 70 0.12 -7.46 12.66
C SER A 70 0.90 -6.43 11.83
N TYR A 71 0.27 -5.81 10.83
CA TYR A 71 0.92 -4.77 10.01
C TYR A 71 1.31 -3.50 10.77
N SER A 72 0.72 -3.25 11.94
CA SER A 72 1.12 -2.15 12.83
C SER A 72 2.53 -2.31 13.41
N ALA A 73 3.18 -3.46 13.20
CA ALA A 73 4.62 -3.64 13.46
C ALA A 73 5.53 -2.88 12.48
N TRP A 74 5.03 -2.50 11.30
CA TRP A 74 5.73 -1.62 10.36
C TRP A 74 5.53 -0.15 10.70
N LYS A 75 6.30 0.73 10.07
CA LYS A 75 6.08 2.17 10.16
C LYS A 75 4.75 2.50 9.50
N VAL A 76 3.82 3.08 10.25
CA VAL A 76 2.53 3.57 9.74
C VAL A 76 2.55 5.09 9.71
N VAL A 77 2.43 5.66 8.52
CA VAL A 77 2.28 7.09 8.29
C VAL A 77 0.82 7.48 8.54
N VAL A 78 0.62 8.42 9.44
CA VAL A 78 -0.72 8.96 9.72
C VAL A 78 -1.08 9.96 8.63
N VAL A 79 -2.21 9.73 7.98
CA VAL A 79 -2.82 10.71 7.07
C VAL A 79 -3.55 11.76 7.92
N ASP A 80 -3.01 12.97 7.90
CA ASP A 80 -3.51 14.16 8.59
C ASP A 80 -3.83 15.28 7.58
N PRO A 81 -4.37 16.45 7.99
CA PRO A 81 -4.67 17.53 7.06
C PRO A 81 -3.45 18.02 6.26
N THR A 82 -2.23 17.94 6.80
CA THR A 82 -1.01 18.33 6.07
C THR A 82 -0.69 17.33 4.96
N SER A 83 -0.99 16.05 5.19
CA SER A 83 -0.91 14.98 4.18
C SER A 83 -1.86 15.26 3.02
N ILE A 84 -3.09 15.64 3.34
CA ILE A 84 -4.13 15.93 2.34
C ILE A 84 -3.73 17.13 1.47
N ILE A 85 -3.27 18.23 2.08
CA ILE A 85 -2.83 19.42 1.33
C ILE A 85 -1.60 19.10 0.46
N ALA A 86 -0.64 18.32 0.97
CA ALA A 86 0.51 17.92 0.16
C ALA A 86 0.11 17.02 -1.02
N ALA A 87 -0.90 16.15 -0.83
CA ALA A 87 -1.43 15.31 -1.90
C ALA A 87 -2.12 16.12 -2.99
N THR A 88 -2.86 17.19 -2.66
CA THR A 88 -3.47 18.05 -3.69
C THR A 88 -2.42 18.75 -4.56
N LEU A 89 -1.28 19.13 -3.97
CA LEU A 89 -0.17 19.70 -4.74
C LEU A 89 0.47 18.67 -5.70
N LEU A 90 0.65 17.44 -5.25
CA LEU A 90 1.16 16.34 -6.08
C LEU A 90 0.18 15.95 -7.20
N GLU A 91 -1.12 15.99 -6.91
CA GLU A 91 -2.19 15.79 -7.89
C GLU A 91 -2.07 16.81 -9.03
N GLU A 92 -1.98 18.09 -8.69
CA GLU A 92 -1.82 19.19 -9.65
C GLU A 92 -0.52 19.08 -10.47
N GLU A 93 0.61 18.81 -9.81
CA GLU A 93 1.93 18.77 -10.45
C GLU A 93 2.11 17.59 -11.41
N HIS A 94 1.55 16.43 -11.06
CA HIS A 94 1.84 15.17 -11.76
C HIS A 94 0.63 14.53 -12.45
N SER A 95 -0.54 15.18 -12.40
CA SER A 95 -1.80 14.71 -12.99
C SER A 95 -2.18 13.30 -12.51
N PHE A 96 -1.96 13.02 -11.23
CA PHE A 96 -2.44 11.79 -10.59
C PHE A 96 -3.93 11.91 -10.24
N SER A 97 -4.56 10.80 -9.85
CA SER A 97 -5.76 10.92 -9.03
C SER A 97 -5.38 11.39 -7.62
N PHE A 98 -6.29 12.07 -6.92
CA PHE A 98 -6.06 12.44 -5.52
C PHE A 98 -5.63 11.25 -4.63
N TRP A 99 -6.24 10.07 -4.81
CA TRP A 99 -5.92 8.89 -4.00
C TRP A 99 -4.51 8.37 -4.28
N ASP A 100 -4.10 8.36 -5.55
CA ASP A 100 -2.74 8.00 -5.94
C ASP A 100 -1.72 9.01 -5.41
N ALA A 101 -2.06 10.30 -5.48
CA ALA A 101 -1.22 11.36 -4.94
C ALA A 101 -1.04 11.21 -3.41
N LEU A 102 -2.09 10.82 -2.68
CA LEU A 102 -2.03 10.61 -1.22
C LEU A 102 -1.19 9.37 -0.84
N ILE A 103 -1.16 8.34 -1.68
CA ILE A 103 -0.24 7.20 -1.55
C ILE A 103 1.21 7.64 -1.74
N ILE A 104 1.50 8.41 -2.79
CA ILE A 104 2.85 8.93 -3.05
C ILE A 104 3.32 9.82 -1.90
N GLU A 105 2.46 10.74 -1.47
CA GLU A 105 2.71 11.65 -0.35
C GLU A 105 3.04 10.87 0.93
N SER A 106 2.23 9.87 1.25
CA SER A 106 2.44 8.99 2.40
C SER A 106 3.77 8.22 2.30
N ALA A 107 4.12 7.74 1.11
CA ALA A 107 5.39 7.07 0.87
C ALA A 107 6.59 8.02 1.08
N MET A 108 6.51 9.24 0.56
CA MET A 108 7.53 10.28 0.75
C MET A 108 7.71 10.63 2.23
N ARG A 109 6.62 10.93 2.96
CA ARG A 109 6.67 11.20 4.41
C ARG A 109 7.14 9.99 5.21
N GLY A 110 6.84 8.80 4.72
CA GLY A 110 7.35 7.54 5.22
C GLY A 110 8.86 7.37 5.10
N GLY A 111 9.53 8.15 4.24
CA GLY A 111 10.92 7.98 3.86
C GLY A 111 11.13 6.75 2.96
N ALA A 112 10.06 6.29 2.31
CA ALA A 112 10.17 5.21 1.34
C ALA A 112 11.04 5.67 0.16
N THR A 113 11.72 4.71 -0.45
CA THR A 113 12.46 4.88 -1.70
C THR A 113 11.80 4.10 -2.83
N GLU A 114 10.83 3.26 -2.49
CA GLU A 114 10.09 2.40 -3.40
C GLU A 114 8.62 2.31 -2.98
N ILE A 115 7.72 2.29 -3.96
CA ILE A 115 6.29 1.98 -3.79
C ILE A 115 6.00 0.68 -4.52
N LEU A 116 5.40 -0.29 -3.83
CA LEU A 116 4.84 -1.49 -4.43
C LEU A 116 3.35 -1.28 -4.69
N SER A 117 2.97 -1.18 -5.96
CA SER A 117 1.57 -0.99 -6.34
C SER A 117 1.28 -1.46 -7.77
N GLU A 118 0.09 -2.02 -7.97
CA GLU A 118 -0.44 -2.36 -9.29
C GLU A 118 -0.88 -1.13 -10.11
N ASP A 119 -1.44 -0.12 -9.45
CA ASP A 119 -2.26 0.93 -10.07
C ASP A 119 -1.42 2.00 -10.80
N PHE A 120 -0.11 2.03 -10.56
CA PHE A 120 0.79 2.99 -11.17
C PHE A 120 1.56 2.43 -12.39
N GLN A 121 2.13 3.34 -13.17
CA GLN A 121 3.10 2.99 -14.20
C GLN A 121 4.39 2.45 -13.57
N ASP A 122 4.75 1.22 -13.95
CA ASP A 122 5.97 0.56 -13.46
C ASP A 122 7.23 1.36 -13.81
N ARG A 123 8.18 1.41 -12.87
CA ARG A 123 9.45 2.16 -12.91
C ARG A 123 9.32 3.68 -13.00
N ARG A 124 8.13 4.24 -12.83
CA ARG A 124 7.96 5.70 -12.73
C ARG A 124 8.73 6.22 -11.50
N GLN A 125 9.43 7.33 -11.67
CA GLN A 125 10.19 7.99 -10.60
C GLN A 125 9.55 9.31 -10.21
N ILE A 126 9.46 9.58 -8.91
CA ILE A 126 8.84 10.79 -8.35
C ILE A 126 9.59 11.17 -7.09
N GLY A 127 10.28 12.32 -7.07
CA GLY A 127 10.95 12.81 -5.85
C GLY A 127 11.89 11.81 -5.18
N GLY A 128 12.57 10.95 -5.95
CA GLY A 128 13.44 9.88 -5.43
C GLY A 128 12.75 8.56 -5.06
N LEU A 129 11.42 8.50 -5.15
CA LEU A 129 10.65 7.25 -5.12
C LEU A 129 10.71 6.56 -6.47
N THR A 130 10.89 5.24 -6.45
CA THR A 130 10.66 4.38 -7.62
C THR A 130 9.39 3.58 -7.41
N ILE A 131 8.46 3.65 -8.35
CA ILE A 131 7.27 2.80 -8.34
C ILE A 131 7.63 1.46 -8.98
N ARG A 132 7.26 0.36 -8.33
CA ARG A 132 7.35 -1.00 -8.87
C ARG A 132 5.99 -1.67 -8.85
N ASN A 133 5.59 -2.21 -9.99
CA ASN A 133 4.46 -3.13 -10.08
C ASN A 133 5.00 -4.57 -9.99
N PRO A 134 4.81 -5.27 -8.86
CA PRO A 134 5.38 -6.60 -8.67
C PRO A 134 4.75 -7.68 -9.57
N PHE A 135 3.62 -7.37 -10.22
CA PHE A 135 2.86 -8.31 -11.03
C PHE A 135 3.20 -8.26 -12.53
N LYS A 136 4.15 -7.40 -12.93
CA LYS A 136 4.63 -7.26 -14.31
C LYS A 136 5.91 -8.05 -14.58
#